data_AF-A0A920KHP4-F1
#
_entry.id   AF-A0A920KHP4-F1
#
_cell.length_a   1.000
_cell.length_b   1.000
_cell.length_c   1.000
_cell.angle_alpha   90.00
_cell.angle_beta   90.00
_cell.angle_gamma   90.00
#
_symmetry.space_group_name_H-M   'P 1'
#
loop_
_entity.id
_entity.type
_entity.pdbx_description
1 polymer ?
#
loop_
_entity_poly.entity_id
_entity_poly.type
_entity_poly.pdbx_seq_one_letter_code
_entity_poly.pdbx_strand_id
1 'polypeptide(L)'
;MNGINIQTLKLTQKDNQPNLQPSIKHKIFLNDKNINSEISLNAHEIKDDEDYDIQRWSGSGILEHKIDNKFIDLILSAETGLDLYAIKNRPSSDTNDNKYLDRLSLGVSVLSKKDFIFNIGKHDLLMTPKVQIVSMHSTNRKNDVPNRDSSDFRIDHANLFLINQYQGRDNIQTNQRLNFGIDNDLDTDIGSFSLFFGQSQKIGGTNQNIIDTTSNRQSDFITEIQWMISKEFNLSYNALLDHHNLEENYTSLELFGEYSNFYYNLIHRSVNKNFISDNSDREEIQFSIGKKIDNWKFKLY
;
A
#
# COMPACT_ATOMS: atom_id res chain seq x y z
N MET A 1 16.34 -10.09 16.42
CA MET A 1 16.21 -8.88 17.25
C MET A 1 17.04 -7.84 16.55
N ASN A 2 16.38 -6.90 15.87
CA ASN A 2 17.06 -5.92 15.04
C ASN A 2 16.83 -4.55 15.66
N GLY A 3 17.85 -3.69 15.64
CA GLY A 3 17.76 -2.30 16.03
C GLY A 3 17.97 -1.40 14.82
N ILE A 4 17.16 -0.36 14.69
CA ILE A 4 17.32 0.64 13.62
C ILE A 4 17.47 2.00 14.31
N ASN A 5 18.58 2.67 14.03
CA ASN A 5 18.84 4.04 14.43
C ASN A 5 18.83 4.90 13.16
N ILE A 6 18.02 5.96 13.14
CA ILE A 6 17.92 6.88 12.00
C ILE A 6 18.70 8.15 12.33
N GLN A 7 19.84 8.35 11.65
CA GLN A 7 20.61 9.59 11.76
C GLN A 7 20.29 10.52 10.58
N THR A 8 19.68 11.67 10.85
CA THR A 8 19.41 12.68 9.82
C THR A 8 20.65 13.55 9.58
N LEU A 9 20.85 13.98 8.33
CA LEU A 9 22.01 14.80 7.91
C LEU A 9 21.84 16.31 8.21
N LYS A 10 20.68 16.74 8.74
CA LYS A 10 20.44 18.15 9.12
C LYS A 10 21.12 18.45 10.46
N LEU A 11 22.10 19.35 10.43
CA LEU A 11 22.93 19.74 11.58
C LEU A 11 22.15 20.41 12.74
N THR A 12 20.91 20.86 12.51
CA THR A 12 20.09 21.62 13.46
C THR A 12 19.01 20.81 14.20
N GLN A 13 18.86 19.50 13.94
CA GLN A 13 17.79 18.66 14.51
C GLN A 13 18.33 17.37 15.16
N LYS A 14 19.44 17.47 15.90
CA LYS A 14 20.10 16.28 16.49
C LYS A 14 19.34 15.66 17.67
N ASP A 15 18.48 16.40 18.35
CA ASP A 15 18.02 16.03 19.69
C ASP A 15 16.79 15.10 19.74
N ASN A 16 16.06 14.90 18.63
CA ASN A 16 14.81 14.10 18.61
C ASN A 16 14.80 13.05 17.49
N GLN A 17 15.86 12.23 17.41
CA GLN A 17 15.97 11.18 16.40
C GLN A 17 15.37 9.86 16.90
N PRO A 18 14.34 9.30 16.23
CA PRO A 18 13.69 8.09 16.68
C PRO A 18 14.62 6.88 16.65
N ASN A 19 14.62 6.11 17.73
CA ASN A 19 15.36 4.86 17.83
C ASN A 19 14.42 3.67 18.05
N LEU A 20 14.39 2.73 17.10
CA LEU A 20 13.54 1.53 17.16
C LEU A 20 14.36 0.36 17.72
N GLN A 21 14.31 0.16 19.05
CA GLN A 21 15.09 -0.89 19.72
C GLN A 21 14.43 -1.38 21.02
N PRO A 22 14.13 -2.69 21.16
CA PRO A 22 14.23 -3.75 20.14
C PRO A 22 13.02 -3.78 19.21
N SER A 23 13.13 -4.44 18.05
CA SER A 23 11.97 -4.89 17.27
C SER A 23 12.02 -6.41 17.07
N ILE A 24 10.91 -7.06 17.40
CA ILE A 24 10.69 -8.51 17.27
C ILE A 24 9.40 -8.69 16.45
N LYS A 25 9.51 -9.40 15.33
CA LYS A 25 8.38 -9.73 14.46
C LYS A 25 8.33 -11.23 14.22
N HIS A 26 7.14 -11.80 14.26
CA HIS A 26 6.88 -13.20 13.95
C HIS A 26 5.62 -13.30 13.10
N LYS A 27 5.67 -14.12 12.05
CA LYS A 27 4.54 -14.36 11.16
C LYS A 27 4.35 -15.87 10.97
N ILE A 28 3.11 -16.31 11.00
CA ILE A 28 2.70 -17.69 10.77
C ILE A 28 1.70 -17.66 9.62
N PHE A 29 1.92 -18.54 8.64
CA PHE A 29 1.01 -18.75 7.52
C PHE A 29 0.48 -20.18 7.58
N LEU A 30 -0.84 -20.33 7.53
CA LEU A 30 -1.49 -21.63 7.43
C LEU A 30 -2.36 -21.61 6.18
N ASN A 31 -2.01 -22.45 5.21
CA ASN A 31 -2.72 -22.56 3.95
C ASN A 31 -3.30 -23.97 3.83
N ASP A 32 -4.60 -24.02 3.58
CA ASP A 32 -5.35 -25.21 3.20
C ASP A 32 -6.04 -24.93 1.85
N LYS A 33 -6.69 -25.94 1.26
CA LYS A 33 -7.25 -25.88 -0.10
C LYS A 33 -8.09 -24.63 -0.36
N ASN A 34 -8.98 -24.30 0.58
CA ASN A 34 -9.92 -23.19 0.45
C ASN A 34 -9.72 -22.11 1.54
N ILE A 35 -8.84 -22.34 2.51
CA ILE A 35 -8.67 -21.47 3.66
C ILE A 35 -7.22 -21.03 3.76
N ASN A 36 -6.99 -19.73 3.76
CA ASN A 36 -5.70 -19.14 4.08
C ASN A 36 -5.81 -18.38 5.39
N SER A 37 -4.78 -18.44 6.23
CA SER A 37 -4.69 -17.58 7.40
C SER A 37 -3.28 -17.11 7.65
N GLU A 38 -3.18 -15.87 8.11
CA GLU A 38 -1.94 -15.24 8.53
C GLU A 38 -2.10 -14.75 9.97
N ILE A 39 -1.16 -15.10 10.84
CA ILE A 39 -1.06 -14.54 12.19
C ILE A 39 0.26 -13.78 12.27
N SER A 40 0.19 -12.52 12.68
CA SER A 40 1.33 -11.63 12.86
C SER A 40 1.43 -11.18 14.30
N LEU A 41 2.62 -11.29 14.88
CA LEU A 41 2.96 -10.77 16.20
C LEU A 41 4.15 -9.81 16.04
N ASN A 42 4.07 -8.64 16.65
CA ASN A 42 5.13 -7.63 16.64
C ASN A 42 5.24 -7.00 18.03
N ALA A 43 6.46 -6.89 18.54
CA ALA A 43 6.75 -6.13 19.75
C ALA A 43 7.92 -5.20 19.45
N HIS A 44 7.77 -3.92 19.78
CA HIS A 44 8.87 -2.97 19.67
C HIS A 44 8.82 -1.82 20.66
N GLU A 45 9.94 -1.13 20.79
CA GLU A 45 10.07 0.13 21.53
C GLU A 45 10.64 1.20 20.60
N ILE A 46 9.99 2.36 20.59
CA ILE A 46 10.45 3.59 19.93
C ILE A 46 10.86 4.55 21.05
N LYS A 47 12.04 5.15 20.93
CA LYS A 47 12.55 6.17 21.85
C LYS A 47 12.91 7.46 21.14
N ASP A 48 12.84 8.56 21.88
CA ASP A 48 13.28 9.90 21.48
C ASP A 48 12.63 10.39 20.17
N ASP A 49 11.37 10.00 19.94
CA ASP A 49 10.64 10.28 18.71
C ASP A 49 9.67 11.44 18.88
N GLU A 50 10.16 12.66 18.63
CA GLU A 50 9.46 13.91 19.00
C GLU A 50 9.10 13.94 20.50
N ASP A 51 10.06 13.56 21.35
CA ASP A 51 9.94 13.42 22.82
C ASP A 51 9.02 12.29 23.31
N TYR A 52 8.52 11.43 22.41
CA TYR A 52 7.77 10.24 22.79
C TYR A 52 8.68 9.02 22.99
N ASP A 53 8.43 8.31 24.09
CA ASP A 53 8.95 6.96 24.33
C ASP A 53 7.78 5.98 24.44
N ILE A 54 7.67 5.07 23.46
CA ILE A 54 6.50 4.21 23.29
C ILE A 54 6.95 2.75 23.16
N GLN A 55 6.36 1.88 23.97
CA GLN A 55 6.40 0.44 23.76
C GLN A 55 5.08 -0.03 23.17
N ARG A 56 5.14 -0.85 22.11
CA ARG A 56 3.96 -1.42 21.46
C ARG A 56 4.07 -2.93 21.31
N TRP A 57 3.02 -3.61 21.71
CA TRP A 57 2.78 -5.02 21.43
C TRP A 57 1.56 -5.13 20.52
N SER A 58 1.74 -5.75 19.36
CA SER A 58 0.73 -5.90 18.33
C SER A 58 0.55 -7.36 18.01
N GLY A 59 -0.70 -7.82 17.99
CA GLY A 59 -1.10 -9.10 17.42
C GLY A 59 -2.21 -8.90 16.40
N SER A 60 -2.14 -9.59 15.27
CA SER A 60 -3.21 -9.58 14.27
C SER A 60 -3.37 -10.94 13.61
N GLY A 61 -4.58 -11.24 13.18
CA GLY A 61 -4.93 -12.45 12.45
C GLY A 61 -5.81 -12.09 11.26
N ILE A 62 -5.52 -12.69 10.10
CA ILE A 62 -6.36 -12.62 8.91
C ILE A 62 -6.74 -14.05 8.55
N LEU A 63 -8.02 -14.26 8.25
CA LEU A 63 -8.57 -15.51 7.75
C LEU A 63 -9.27 -15.22 6.43
N GLU A 64 -8.99 -15.99 5.39
CA GLU A 64 -9.65 -15.93 4.09
C GLU A 64 -10.23 -17.30 3.75
N HIS A 65 -11.49 -17.34 3.34
CA HIS A 65 -12.16 -18.55 2.88
C HIS A 65 -12.66 -18.35 1.45
N LYS A 66 -12.16 -19.18 0.53
CA LYS A 66 -12.50 -19.20 -0.88
C LYS A 66 -13.65 -20.16 -1.13
N ILE A 67 -14.69 -19.66 -1.77
CA ILE A 67 -15.87 -20.42 -2.18
C ILE A 67 -15.95 -20.34 -3.70
N ASP A 68 -15.47 -21.39 -4.35
CA ASP A 68 -15.48 -21.50 -5.80
C ASP A 68 -16.86 -21.99 -6.25
N ASN A 69 -17.59 -21.18 -7.02
CA ASN A 69 -18.84 -21.57 -7.66
C ASN A 69 -18.73 -21.39 -9.18
N LYS A 70 -19.48 -22.20 -9.95
CA LYS A 70 -19.46 -22.14 -11.42
C LYS A 70 -19.74 -20.75 -12.00
N PHE A 71 -20.54 -19.94 -11.31
CA PHE A 71 -20.97 -18.63 -11.77
C PHE A 71 -20.07 -17.48 -11.26
N ILE A 72 -19.60 -17.56 -10.02
CA ILE A 72 -18.85 -16.47 -9.37
C ILE A 72 -17.98 -17.03 -8.24
N ASP A 73 -16.76 -16.52 -8.11
CA ASP A 73 -15.87 -16.90 -7.01
C ASP A 73 -16.04 -15.89 -5.88
N LEU A 74 -16.26 -16.38 -4.66
CA LEU A 74 -16.41 -15.56 -3.48
C LEU A 74 -15.23 -15.78 -2.54
N ILE A 75 -14.68 -14.69 -2.01
CA ILE A 75 -13.65 -14.70 -0.98
C ILE A 75 -14.24 -13.97 0.24
N LEU A 76 -14.41 -14.73 1.33
CA LEU A 76 -14.81 -14.20 2.63
C LEU A 76 -13.57 -13.99 3.46
N SER A 77 -13.30 -12.76 3.89
CA SER A 77 -12.14 -12.45 4.72
C SER A 77 -12.56 -11.86 6.06
N ALA A 78 -11.85 -12.22 7.12
CA ALA A 78 -11.99 -11.65 8.45
C ALA A 78 -10.61 -11.27 9.00
N GLU A 79 -10.48 -10.05 9.50
CA GLU A 79 -9.28 -9.53 10.13
C GLU A 79 -9.60 -9.17 11.58
N THR A 80 -8.70 -9.53 12.49
CA THR A 80 -8.74 -9.07 13.88
C THR A 80 -7.36 -8.62 14.30
N GLY A 81 -7.28 -7.68 15.23
CA GLY A 81 -6.03 -7.26 15.81
C GLY A 81 -6.19 -6.54 17.13
N LEU A 82 -5.13 -6.62 17.93
CA LEU A 82 -5.01 -5.98 19.23
C LEU A 82 -3.64 -5.33 19.31
N ASP A 83 -3.61 -4.04 19.60
CA ASP A 83 -2.39 -3.29 19.88
C ASP A 83 -2.44 -2.77 21.31
N LEU A 84 -1.40 -3.01 22.08
CA LEU A 84 -1.22 -2.55 23.45
C LEU A 84 -0.03 -1.61 23.50
N TYR A 85 -0.26 -0.41 24.01
CA TYR A 85 0.71 0.67 24.08
C TYR A 85 1.03 1.00 25.54
N ALA A 86 2.31 1.20 25.82
CA ALA A 86 2.79 1.81 27.05
C ALA A 86 3.61 3.05 26.68
N ILE A 87 3.09 4.24 27.02
CA ILE A 87 3.71 5.53 26.77
C ILE A 87 4.44 5.95 28.04
N LYS A 88 5.77 6.00 27.96
CA LYS A 88 6.64 6.32 29.09
C LYS A 88 6.89 7.82 29.19
N ASN A 89 7.18 8.45 28.06
CA ASN A 89 7.47 9.88 27.92
C ASN A 89 6.61 10.50 26.82
N ARG A 90 6.29 11.79 26.98
CA ARG A 90 5.50 12.63 26.08
C ARG A 90 6.10 14.04 26.02
N PRO A 91 5.96 14.76 24.90
CA PRO A 91 6.29 16.18 24.82
C PRO A 91 5.40 17.01 25.75
N SER A 92 5.90 18.16 26.18
CA SER A 92 5.17 19.10 27.06
C SER A 92 3.92 19.71 26.41
N SER A 93 3.78 19.58 25.09
CA SER A 93 2.59 19.99 24.33
C SER A 93 1.44 18.97 24.38
N ASP A 94 1.72 17.70 24.74
CA ASP A 94 0.69 16.69 24.92
C ASP A 94 0.05 16.81 26.31
N THR A 95 -1.25 17.07 26.34
CA THR A 95 -2.03 17.22 27.58
C THR A 95 -2.61 15.90 28.08
N ASN A 96 -2.44 14.81 27.33
CA ASN A 96 -2.91 13.49 27.69
C ASN A 96 -2.02 12.84 28.76
N ASP A 97 -2.62 12.30 29.82
CA ASP A 97 -1.92 11.64 30.92
C ASP A 97 -2.04 10.10 30.89
N ASN A 98 -2.80 9.54 29.94
CA ASN A 98 -3.04 8.10 29.90
C ASN A 98 -1.81 7.33 29.41
N LYS A 99 -1.20 6.54 30.29
CA LYS A 99 0.03 5.79 30.00
C LYS A 99 -0.21 4.49 29.25
N TYR A 100 -1.39 3.90 29.37
CA TYR A 100 -1.70 2.60 28.80
C TYR A 100 -2.92 2.68 27.90
N LEU A 101 -2.72 2.28 26.64
CA LEU A 101 -3.76 2.36 25.63
C LEU A 101 -3.86 1.03 24.91
N ASP A 102 -5.07 0.69 24.49
CA ASP A 102 -5.36 -0.50 23.70
C ASP A 102 -6.09 -0.11 22.41
N ARG A 103 -5.82 -0.80 21.31
CA ARG A 103 -6.60 -0.67 20.08
C ARG A 103 -7.05 -2.05 19.64
N LEU A 104 -8.35 -2.28 19.72
CA LEU A 104 -9.01 -3.39 19.08
C LEU A 104 -9.36 -3.01 17.65
N SER A 105 -9.07 -3.90 16.71
CA SER A 105 -9.35 -3.73 15.29
C SER A 105 -10.06 -4.98 14.76
N LEU A 106 -11.23 -4.81 14.13
CA LEU A 106 -12.06 -5.90 13.61
C LEU A 106 -12.54 -5.54 12.21
N GLY A 107 -12.30 -6.42 11.24
CA GLY A 107 -12.70 -6.20 9.87
C GLY A 107 -13.24 -7.44 9.20
N VAL A 108 -14.15 -7.25 8.27
CA VAL A 108 -14.73 -8.31 7.44
C VAL A 108 -14.89 -7.81 6.02
N SER A 109 -14.70 -8.70 5.05
CA SER A 109 -14.99 -8.40 3.65
C SER A 109 -15.60 -9.59 2.92
N VAL A 110 -16.37 -9.26 1.88
CA VAL A 110 -16.84 -10.19 0.86
C VAL A 110 -16.36 -9.66 -0.47
N LEU A 111 -15.42 -10.36 -1.09
CA LEU A 111 -14.95 -10.08 -2.44
C LEU A 111 -15.56 -11.10 -3.40
N SER A 112 -16.08 -10.59 -4.49
CA SER A 112 -16.64 -11.35 -5.59
C SER A 112 -15.80 -11.11 -6.83
N LYS A 113 -15.39 -12.17 -7.52
CA LYS A 113 -14.64 -12.06 -8.78
C LYS A 113 -15.07 -13.13 -9.78
N LYS A 114 -14.78 -12.89 -11.05
CA LYS A 114 -15.01 -13.88 -12.11
C LYS A 114 -14.05 -13.68 -13.27
N ASP A 115 -13.46 -14.77 -13.73
CA ASP A 115 -12.59 -14.78 -14.90
C ASP A 115 -13.43 -14.99 -16.17
N PHE A 116 -13.33 -14.07 -17.13
CA PHE A 116 -13.94 -14.15 -18.45
C PHE A 116 -12.85 -14.22 -19.53
N ILE A 117 -13.01 -15.13 -20.50
CA ILE A 117 -12.10 -15.25 -21.62
C ILE A 117 -12.82 -14.79 -22.88
N PHE A 118 -12.29 -13.76 -23.54
CA PHE A 118 -12.79 -13.21 -24.79
C PHE A 118 -11.78 -13.47 -25.91
N ASN A 119 -12.27 -13.94 -27.06
CA ASN A 119 -11.42 -14.12 -28.24
C ASN A 119 -11.34 -12.79 -29.00
N ILE A 120 -10.15 -12.20 -29.13
CA ILE A 120 -9.88 -10.99 -29.90
C ILE A 120 -8.94 -11.34 -31.05
N GLY A 121 -9.54 -11.60 -32.22
CA GLY A 121 -8.80 -12.07 -33.40
C GLY A 121 -8.23 -13.46 -33.18
N LYS A 122 -6.91 -13.56 -32.95
CA LYS A 122 -6.19 -14.81 -32.67
C LYS A 122 -5.70 -14.92 -31.21
N HIS A 123 -6.02 -13.93 -30.39
CA HIS A 123 -5.53 -13.81 -29.03
C HIS A 123 -6.68 -13.93 -28.03
N ASP A 124 -6.37 -14.40 -26.83
CA ASP A 124 -7.32 -14.52 -25.73
C ASP A 124 -7.10 -13.38 -24.73
N LEU A 125 -8.16 -12.60 -24.48
CA LEU A 125 -8.22 -11.62 -23.42
C LEU A 125 -8.85 -12.27 -22.18
N LEU A 126 -8.08 -12.39 -21.10
CA LEU A 126 -8.58 -12.72 -19.77
C LEU A 126 -8.99 -11.43 -19.08
N MET A 127 -10.28 -11.29 -18.76
CA MET A 127 -10.83 -10.15 -18.03
C MET A 127 -11.41 -10.62 -16.70
N THR A 128 -10.95 -10.01 -15.60
CA THR A 128 -11.32 -10.40 -14.24
C THR A 128 -11.91 -9.21 -13.48
N PRO A 129 -13.23 -8.93 -13.60
CA PRO A 129 -13.90 -7.99 -12.72
C PRO A 129 -13.91 -8.48 -11.27
N LYS A 130 -13.71 -7.53 -10.35
CA LYS A 130 -13.69 -7.71 -8.90
C LYS A 130 -14.58 -6.65 -8.25
N VAL A 131 -15.43 -7.08 -7.32
CA VAL A 131 -16.23 -6.19 -6.48
C VAL A 131 -16.10 -6.63 -5.04
N GLN A 132 -15.85 -5.71 -4.12
CA GLN A 132 -15.73 -6.00 -2.71
C GLN A 132 -16.56 -5.04 -1.88
N ILE A 133 -17.28 -5.60 -0.91
CA ILE A 133 -17.78 -4.85 0.24
C ILE A 133 -16.93 -5.18 1.45
N VAL A 134 -16.53 -4.15 2.18
CA VAL A 134 -15.66 -4.28 3.35
C VAL A 134 -16.10 -3.35 4.45
N SER A 135 -16.02 -3.83 5.69
CA SER A 135 -16.21 -3.04 6.89
C SER A 135 -15.04 -3.29 7.82
N MET A 136 -14.38 -2.21 8.22
CA MET A 136 -13.32 -2.20 9.21
C MET A 136 -13.76 -1.33 10.38
N HIS A 137 -13.59 -1.82 11.59
CA HIS A 137 -13.81 -1.09 12.82
C HIS A 137 -12.54 -1.10 13.66
N SER A 138 -12.23 0.04 14.26
CA SER A 138 -11.09 0.18 15.15
C SER A 138 -11.32 1.30 16.16
N THR A 139 -10.85 1.08 17.39
CA THR A 139 -10.78 2.15 18.40
C THR A 139 -9.94 3.30 17.87
N ASN A 140 -10.47 4.53 17.93
CA ASN A 140 -9.70 5.70 17.51
C ASN A 140 -8.67 6.06 18.58
N ARG A 141 -7.39 6.10 18.19
CA ARG A 141 -6.25 6.46 19.04
C ARG A 141 -5.40 7.58 18.46
N LYS A 142 -5.85 8.28 17.41
CA LYS A 142 -5.05 9.29 16.70
C LYS A 142 -4.53 10.41 17.61
N ASN A 143 -5.36 10.83 18.57
CA ASN A 143 -5.00 11.91 19.50
C ASN A 143 -4.21 11.40 20.72
N ASP A 144 -4.13 10.09 20.92
CA ASP A 144 -3.49 9.48 22.09
C ASP A 144 -2.12 8.87 21.75
N VAL A 145 -1.95 8.44 20.50
CA VAL A 145 -0.77 7.76 19.99
C VAL A 145 -0.35 8.43 18.67
N PRO A 146 0.89 8.95 18.58
CA PRO A 146 1.38 9.50 17.33
C PRO A 146 1.56 8.39 16.28
N ASN A 147 1.33 8.72 15.01
CA ASN A 147 1.52 7.79 13.91
C ASN A 147 3.01 7.68 13.55
N ARG A 148 3.63 6.50 13.75
CA ARG A 148 5.08 6.30 13.51
C ARG A 148 5.39 5.22 12.49
N ASP A 149 4.52 4.21 12.34
CA ASP A 149 4.73 3.12 11.39
C ASP A 149 3.72 3.05 10.25
N SER A 150 2.76 3.97 10.19
CA SER A 150 1.85 4.08 9.05
C SER A 150 2.31 5.23 8.15
N SER A 151 2.96 4.88 7.05
CA SER A 151 3.39 5.80 6.00
C SER A 151 2.21 6.58 5.42
N ASP A 152 2.51 7.68 4.71
CA ASP A 152 1.51 8.42 3.93
C ASP A 152 0.75 7.44 3.03
N PHE A 153 -0.55 7.36 3.27
CA PHE A 153 -1.42 6.41 2.62
C PHE A 153 -1.65 6.85 1.17
N ARG A 154 -1.35 5.95 0.22
CA ARG A 154 -1.77 6.07 -1.17
C ARG A 154 -2.45 4.79 -1.57
N ILE A 155 -3.63 4.91 -2.18
CA ILE A 155 -4.34 3.77 -2.71
C ILE A 155 -3.69 3.29 -4.00
N ASP A 156 -3.60 1.98 -4.18
CA ASP A 156 -3.05 1.33 -5.37
C ASP A 156 -3.73 -0.02 -5.61
N HIS A 157 -3.37 -0.70 -6.69
CA HIS A 157 -3.91 -2.02 -7.01
C HIS A 157 -3.64 -3.04 -5.89
N ALA A 158 -2.44 -3.04 -5.32
CA ALA A 158 -2.02 -4.01 -4.30
C ALA A 158 -2.78 -3.85 -2.97
N ASN A 159 -3.26 -2.65 -2.65
CA ASN A 159 -3.97 -2.38 -1.40
C ASN A 159 -5.48 -2.12 -1.55
N LEU A 160 -6.01 -1.98 -2.78
CA LEU A 160 -7.42 -1.66 -3.02
C LEU A 160 -8.37 -2.62 -2.30
N PHE A 161 -8.09 -3.91 -2.38
CA PHE A 161 -8.94 -4.97 -1.85
C PHE A 161 -8.55 -5.48 -0.46
N LEU A 162 -7.61 -4.82 0.22
CA LEU A 162 -7.27 -5.16 1.61
C LEU A 162 -8.37 -4.69 2.57
N ILE A 163 -8.57 -5.42 3.67
CA ILE A 163 -9.48 -5.00 4.74
C ILE A 163 -8.98 -3.70 5.37
N ASN A 164 -7.72 -3.68 5.79
CA ASN A 164 -6.99 -2.47 6.15
C ASN A 164 -6.07 -2.04 5.00
N GLN A 165 -6.35 -0.89 4.37
CA GLN A 165 -5.52 -0.36 3.27
C GLN A 165 -4.29 0.42 3.74
N TYR A 166 -4.27 0.82 5.01
CA TYR A 166 -3.15 1.56 5.58
C TYR A 166 -2.00 0.60 5.88
N GLN A 167 -0.80 0.99 5.46
CA GLN A 167 0.40 0.29 5.88
C GLN A 167 0.63 0.53 7.37
N GLY A 168 1.25 -0.43 8.04
CA GLY A 168 1.46 -0.34 9.48
C GLY A 168 0.19 -0.61 10.28
N ARG A 169 0.28 -0.39 11.59
CA ARG A 169 -0.87 -0.55 12.49
C ARG A 169 -1.22 0.73 13.20
N ASP A 170 -0.35 1.71 13.33
CA ASP A 170 -0.66 2.95 14.06
C ASP A 170 -1.86 3.72 13.51
N ASN A 171 -2.21 3.55 12.24
CA ASN A 171 -3.34 4.20 11.61
C ASN A 171 -4.40 3.24 11.03
N ILE A 172 -5.09 2.49 11.90
CA ILE A 172 -6.26 1.71 11.49
C ILE A 172 -7.52 2.57 11.59
N GLN A 173 -8.27 2.64 10.49
CA GLN A 173 -9.47 3.45 10.40
C GLN A 173 -10.76 2.62 10.48
N THR A 174 -11.74 3.16 11.19
CA THR A 174 -13.12 2.68 11.06
C THR A 174 -13.68 3.17 9.73
N ASN A 175 -13.89 2.26 8.78
CA ASN A 175 -14.47 2.60 7.49
C ASN A 175 -15.32 1.46 6.91
N GLN A 176 -16.25 1.83 6.05
CA GLN A 176 -16.99 0.90 5.21
C GLN A 176 -16.78 1.33 3.78
N ARG A 177 -16.41 0.39 2.91
CA ARG A 177 -16.06 0.69 1.52
C ARG A 177 -16.71 -0.30 0.57
N LEU A 178 -16.99 0.21 -0.62
CA LEU A 178 -17.21 -0.57 -1.83
C LEU A 178 -16.01 -0.37 -2.73
N ASN A 179 -15.32 -1.46 -3.08
CA ASN A 179 -14.18 -1.41 -3.98
C ASN A 179 -14.56 -2.13 -5.27
N PHE A 180 -14.14 -1.57 -6.39
CA PHE A 180 -14.36 -2.12 -7.71
C PHE A 180 -13.04 -2.12 -8.46
N GLY A 181 -12.79 -3.17 -9.23
CA GLY A 181 -11.63 -3.22 -10.11
C GLY A 181 -11.82 -4.23 -11.21
N ILE A 182 -11.00 -4.10 -12.25
CA ILE A 182 -10.96 -5.02 -13.37
C ILE A 182 -9.52 -5.21 -13.79
N ASP A 183 -9.09 -6.47 -13.81
CA ASP A 183 -7.81 -6.89 -14.37
C ASP A 183 -8.06 -7.38 -15.79
N ASN A 184 -7.14 -7.08 -16.68
CA ASN A 184 -7.17 -7.48 -18.07
C ASN A 184 -5.79 -7.98 -18.44
N ASP A 185 -5.69 -9.21 -18.91
CA ASP A 185 -4.44 -9.83 -19.36
C ASP A 185 -4.63 -10.33 -20.79
N LEU A 186 -3.71 -9.96 -21.68
CA LEU A 186 -3.74 -10.30 -23.09
C LEU A 186 -2.34 -10.69 -23.56
N ASP A 187 -2.19 -11.92 -24.01
CA ASP A 187 -0.97 -12.40 -24.64
C ASP A 187 -1.07 -12.27 -26.17
N THR A 188 -0.15 -11.53 -26.76
CA THR A 188 -0.11 -11.25 -28.21
C THR A 188 1.20 -11.71 -28.85
N ASP A 189 1.26 -11.68 -30.18
CA ASP A 189 2.50 -11.91 -30.93
C ASP A 189 3.59 -10.86 -30.62
N ILE A 190 3.21 -9.71 -30.06
CA ILE A 190 4.08 -8.59 -29.70
C ILE A 190 4.27 -8.44 -28.19
N GLY A 191 4.07 -9.53 -27.44
CA GLY A 191 4.30 -9.59 -26.00
C GLY A 191 3.02 -9.65 -25.16
N SER A 192 3.20 -9.66 -23.84
CA SER A 192 2.10 -9.71 -22.87
C SER A 192 1.71 -8.31 -22.40
N PHE A 193 0.41 -8.04 -22.39
CA PHE A 193 -0.16 -6.78 -21.93
C PHE A 193 -1.07 -7.04 -20.74
N SER A 194 -0.87 -6.31 -19.65
CA SER A 194 -1.78 -6.29 -18.52
C SER A 194 -2.26 -4.86 -18.21
N LEU A 195 -3.53 -4.75 -17.84
CA LEU A 195 -4.17 -3.51 -17.45
C LEU A 195 -5.06 -3.76 -16.23
N PHE A 196 -4.83 -3.00 -15.18
CA PHE A 196 -5.72 -2.86 -14.05
C PHE A 196 -6.37 -1.48 -14.04
N PHE A 197 -7.67 -1.45 -13.76
CA PHE A 197 -8.40 -0.23 -13.47
C PHE A 197 -9.30 -0.44 -12.24
N GLY A 198 -9.28 0.46 -11.27
CA GLY A 198 -10.10 0.31 -10.06
C GLY A 198 -10.33 1.58 -9.26
N GLN A 199 -11.25 1.51 -8.31
CA GLN A 199 -11.63 2.62 -7.42
C GLN A 199 -12.19 2.09 -6.10
N SER A 200 -12.00 2.87 -5.03
CA SER A 200 -12.65 2.67 -3.73
C SER A 200 -13.66 3.78 -3.47
N GLN A 201 -14.84 3.40 -2.95
CA GLN A 201 -15.88 4.31 -2.50
C GLN A 201 -16.19 4.07 -1.02
N LYS A 202 -15.89 5.05 -0.18
CA LYS A 202 -16.28 5.09 1.22
C LYS A 202 -17.80 5.30 1.35
N ILE A 203 -18.47 4.27 1.87
CA ILE A 203 -19.89 4.30 2.15
C ILE A 203 -20.21 4.63 3.62
N GLY A 204 -19.23 4.54 4.52
CA GLY A 204 -19.40 4.92 5.93
C GLY A 204 -18.08 4.97 6.70
N GLY A 205 -18.17 5.40 7.97
CA GLY A 205 -17.04 5.45 8.91
C GLY A 205 -16.47 6.85 9.14
N THR A 206 -15.28 6.92 9.72
CA THR A 206 -14.63 8.16 10.14
C THR A 206 -13.60 8.64 9.11
N ASN A 207 -13.48 9.97 8.94
CA ASN A 207 -12.48 10.62 8.08
C ASN A 207 -11.30 11.19 8.89
N GLN A 208 -11.18 10.83 10.17
CA GLN A 208 -10.34 11.55 11.11
C GLN A 208 -8.84 11.34 10.89
N ASN A 209 -8.44 10.39 10.05
CA ASN A 209 -7.13 9.75 10.09
C ASN A 209 -6.31 9.87 8.78
N ILE A 210 -6.77 10.64 7.79
CA ILE A 210 -6.01 10.90 6.57
C ILE A 210 -5.69 12.40 6.51
N ILE A 211 -4.49 12.74 6.08
CA ILE A 211 -4.23 14.01 5.40
C ILE A 211 -4.83 13.85 4.00
N ASP A 212 -6.14 13.64 3.91
CA ASP A 212 -6.85 13.71 2.63
C ASP A 212 -7.49 15.08 2.62
N THR A 213 -6.96 15.95 1.78
CA THR A 213 -7.46 17.32 1.59
C THR A 213 -8.85 17.31 0.96
N THR A 214 -9.39 16.14 0.63
CA THR A 214 -10.71 15.99 0.05
C THR A 214 -11.64 15.22 0.98
N SER A 215 -12.76 15.84 1.36
CA SER A 215 -13.88 15.18 2.08
C SER A 215 -14.64 14.15 1.24
N ASN A 216 -14.07 13.75 0.10
CA ASN A 216 -14.74 12.99 -0.93
C ASN A 216 -14.91 11.54 -0.50
N ARG A 217 -16.00 10.94 -0.98
CA ARG A 217 -16.31 9.54 -0.69
C ARG A 217 -15.62 8.61 -1.67
N GLN A 218 -15.24 9.09 -2.85
CA GLN A 218 -14.57 8.31 -3.88
C GLN A 218 -13.07 8.61 -3.86
N SER A 219 -12.26 7.57 -4.00
CA SER A 219 -10.84 7.73 -4.29
C SER A 219 -10.64 8.15 -5.74
N ASP A 220 -9.41 8.55 -6.06
CA ASP A 220 -8.93 8.57 -7.44
C ASP A 220 -9.13 7.21 -8.12
N PHE A 221 -9.26 7.24 -9.44
CA PHE A 221 -9.17 6.04 -10.26
C PHE A 221 -7.72 5.57 -10.32
N ILE A 222 -7.52 4.30 -10.02
CA ILE A 222 -6.23 3.63 -10.01
C ILE A 222 -6.07 2.96 -11.37
N THR A 223 -4.97 3.27 -12.06
CA THR A 223 -4.61 2.64 -13.33
C THR A 223 -3.21 2.09 -13.25
N GLU A 224 -3.04 0.84 -13.65
CA GLU A 224 -1.74 0.18 -13.79
C GLU A 224 -1.71 -0.55 -15.14
N ILE A 225 -0.73 -0.22 -15.96
CA ILE A 225 -0.51 -0.81 -17.29
C ILE A 225 0.89 -1.40 -17.29
N GLN A 226 1.02 -2.63 -17.75
CA GLN A 226 2.31 -3.24 -18.04
C GLN A 226 2.27 -3.86 -19.43
N TRP A 227 3.31 -3.59 -20.22
CA TRP A 227 3.45 -4.17 -21.54
C TRP A 227 4.86 -4.71 -21.71
N MET A 228 4.96 -6.04 -21.66
CA MET A 228 6.21 -6.77 -21.81
C MET A 228 6.37 -7.17 -23.29
N ILE A 229 6.81 -6.22 -24.11
CA ILE A 229 6.86 -6.38 -25.58
C ILE A 229 7.98 -7.36 -25.97
N SER A 230 9.19 -7.07 -25.52
CA SER A 230 10.36 -7.90 -25.79
C SER A 230 11.46 -7.67 -24.77
N LYS A 231 12.58 -8.39 -24.92
CA LYS A 231 13.76 -8.14 -24.08
C LYS A 231 14.29 -6.72 -24.25
N GLU A 232 14.14 -6.14 -25.43
CA GLU A 232 14.66 -4.84 -25.84
C GLU A 232 13.80 -3.67 -25.37
N PHE A 233 12.48 -3.87 -25.22
CA PHE A 233 11.55 -2.80 -24.89
C PHE A 233 10.39 -3.32 -24.06
N ASN A 234 10.16 -2.68 -22.92
CA ASN A 234 9.05 -2.93 -22.01
C ASN A 234 8.58 -1.59 -21.44
N LEU A 235 7.31 -1.55 -21.06
CA LEU A 235 6.66 -0.36 -20.53
C LEU A 235 5.88 -0.72 -19.27
N SER A 236 5.99 0.13 -18.26
CA SER A 236 5.10 0.14 -17.10
C SER A 236 4.56 1.56 -16.91
N TYR A 237 3.26 1.70 -16.68
CA TYR A 237 2.63 2.99 -16.43
C TYR A 237 1.64 2.87 -15.28
N ASN A 238 1.77 3.74 -14.29
CA ASN A 238 0.87 3.82 -13.14
C ASN A 238 0.30 5.23 -13.03
N ALA A 239 -1.00 5.35 -12.74
CA ALA A 239 -1.65 6.63 -12.57
C ALA A 239 -2.73 6.61 -11.49
N LEU A 240 -2.88 7.75 -10.81
CA LEU A 240 -4.05 8.12 -10.03
C LEU A 240 -4.72 9.31 -10.70
N LEU A 241 -5.98 9.13 -11.10
CA LEU A 241 -6.77 10.16 -11.79
C LEU A 241 -7.89 10.64 -10.88
N ASP A 242 -8.01 11.95 -10.70
CA ASP A 242 -9.09 12.52 -9.89
C ASP A 242 -10.46 12.10 -10.44
N HIS A 243 -11.34 11.67 -9.55
CA HIS A 243 -12.62 11.09 -9.96
C HIS A 243 -13.64 12.11 -10.52
N HIS A 244 -13.44 13.42 -10.32
CA HIS A 244 -14.31 14.46 -10.82
C HIS A 244 -13.91 14.94 -12.22
N ASN A 245 -12.62 15.16 -12.45
CA ASN A 245 -12.12 15.82 -13.66
C ASN A 245 -11.08 15.00 -14.45
N LEU A 246 -10.69 13.82 -13.95
CA LEU A 246 -9.66 12.95 -14.53
C LEU A 246 -8.27 13.60 -14.61
N GLU A 247 -8.02 14.65 -13.84
CA GLU A 247 -6.68 15.23 -13.72
C GLU A 247 -5.73 14.23 -13.06
N GLU A 248 -4.49 14.23 -13.54
CA GLU A 248 -3.44 13.35 -13.04
C GLU A 248 -2.94 13.84 -11.68
N ASN A 249 -3.30 13.10 -10.63
CA ASN A 249 -2.83 13.35 -9.28
C ASN A 249 -1.48 12.67 -9.01
N TYR A 250 -1.22 11.54 -9.69
CA TYR A 250 0.04 10.83 -9.68
C TYR A 250 0.24 10.13 -11.02
N THR A 251 1.45 10.19 -11.58
CA THR A 251 1.86 9.33 -12.69
C THR A 251 3.28 8.81 -12.50
N SER A 252 3.52 7.59 -12.99
CA SER A 252 4.84 7.00 -13.10
C SER A 252 4.92 6.18 -14.38
N LEU A 253 5.68 6.67 -15.36
CA LEU A 253 6.02 5.96 -16.60
C LEU A 253 7.43 5.40 -16.49
N GLU A 254 7.59 4.11 -16.76
CA GLU A 254 8.90 3.44 -16.83
C GLU A 254 9.04 2.75 -18.19
N LEU A 255 10.14 3.04 -18.89
CA LEU A 255 10.55 2.38 -20.13
C LEU A 255 11.88 1.69 -19.90
N PHE A 256 11.93 0.38 -20.12
CA PHE A 256 13.12 -0.41 -19.80
C PHE A 256 13.35 -1.54 -20.78
N GLY A 257 14.60 -1.96 -20.90
CA GLY A 257 14.96 -3.09 -21.75
C GLY A 257 16.46 -3.28 -21.87
N GLU A 258 16.84 -4.25 -22.69
CA GLU A 258 18.23 -4.56 -22.99
C GLU A 258 18.47 -4.59 -24.50
N TYR A 259 19.38 -3.76 -24.99
CA TYR A 259 19.80 -3.73 -26.39
C TYR A 259 21.32 -3.90 -26.49
N SER A 260 21.78 -4.89 -27.27
CA SER A 260 23.22 -5.13 -27.50
C SER A 260 24.06 -5.22 -26.20
N ASN A 261 23.56 -5.95 -25.20
CA ASN A 261 24.14 -6.11 -23.85
C ASN A 261 24.18 -4.83 -22.99
N PHE A 262 23.52 -3.75 -23.43
CA PHE A 262 23.25 -2.57 -22.61
C PHE A 262 21.84 -2.66 -22.03
N TYR A 263 21.70 -2.54 -20.72
CA TYR A 263 20.40 -2.32 -20.09
C TYR A 263 20.16 -0.82 -19.97
N TYR A 264 18.93 -0.40 -20.20
CA TYR A 264 18.51 0.97 -19.96
C TYR A 264 17.22 0.99 -19.14
N ASN A 265 17.02 2.10 -18.43
CA ASN A 265 15.79 2.41 -17.73
C ASN A 265 15.53 3.92 -17.78
N LEU A 266 14.34 4.32 -18.18
CA LEU A 266 13.87 5.70 -18.18
C LEU A 266 12.61 5.76 -17.33
N ILE A 267 12.62 6.58 -16.29
CA ILE A 267 11.48 6.79 -15.41
C ILE A 267 11.09 8.27 -15.48
N HIS A 268 9.81 8.54 -15.74
CA HIS A 268 9.20 9.86 -15.52
C HIS A 268 8.14 9.72 -14.43
N ARG A 269 8.12 10.65 -13.48
CA ARG A 269 7.14 10.69 -12.38
C ARG A 269 6.61 12.09 -12.20
N SER A 270 5.30 12.19 -12.02
CA SER A 270 4.62 13.42 -11.61
C SER A 270 3.78 13.14 -10.36
N VAL A 271 3.80 14.07 -9.41
CA VAL A 271 3.03 13.99 -8.17
C VAL A 271 2.43 15.37 -7.88
N ASN A 272 1.11 15.41 -7.76
CA ASN A 272 0.38 16.62 -7.39
C ASN A 272 0.68 16.98 -5.93
N LYS A 273 0.77 18.28 -5.65
CA LYS A 273 0.98 18.86 -4.32
C LYS A 273 0.07 18.30 -3.21
N ASN A 274 -1.13 17.85 -3.55
CA ASN A 274 -2.07 17.29 -2.58
C ASN A 274 -1.56 15.98 -1.94
N PHE A 275 -0.59 15.31 -2.57
CA PHE A 275 0.03 14.08 -2.08
C PHE A 275 1.37 14.33 -1.37
N ILE A 276 1.78 15.59 -1.17
CA ILE A 276 3.09 15.96 -0.64
C ILE A 276 2.93 16.96 0.50
N SER A 277 3.62 16.70 1.61
CA SER A 277 3.51 17.49 2.84
C SER A 277 3.98 18.95 2.72
N ASP A 278 4.81 19.28 1.71
CA ASP A 278 5.26 20.65 1.43
C ASP A 278 4.34 21.43 0.47
N ASN A 279 3.23 20.83 0.03
CA ASN A 279 2.25 21.41 -0.90
C ASN A 279 2.87 21.94 -2.21
N SER A 280 3.96 21.33 -2.69
CA SER A 280 4.54 21.64 -4.00
C SER A 280 4.36 20.49 -4.99
N ASP A 281 4.02 20.82 -6.23
CA ASP A 281 3.98 19.83 -7.32
C ASP A 281 5.41 19.35 -7.61
N ARG A 282 5.56 18.06 -7.92
CA ARG A 282 6.85 17.45 -8.24
C ARG A 282 6.82 16.71 -9.55
N GLU A 283 7.83 16.98 -10.36
CA GLU A 283 8.08 16.27 -11.60
C GLU A 283 9.56 15.84 -11.64
N GLU A 284 9.82 14.58 -11.97
CA GLU A 284 11.15 14.00 -12.00
C GLU A 284 11.33 13.12 -13.24
N ILE A 285 12.50 13.22 -13.86
CA ILE A 285 12.95 12.30 -14.90
C ILE A 285 14.28 11.69 -14.46
N GLN A 286 14.33 10.36 -14.46
CA GLN A 286 15.54 9.59 -14.19
C GLN A 286 15.86 8.73 -15.40
N PHE A 287 17.11 8.80 -15.87
CA PHE A 287 17.63 7.89 -16.88
C PHE A 287 18.74 7.04 -16.24
N SER A 288 18.86 5.78 -16.64
CA SER A 288 19.93 4.90 -16.21
C SER A 288 20.31 3.99 -17.36
N ILE A 289 21.61 3.81 -17.56
CA ILE A 289 22.14 2.90 -18.57
C ILE A 289 23.30 2.11 -17.97
N GLY A 290 23.46 0.86 -18.38
CA GLY A 290 24.65 0.14 -18.03
C GLY A 290 24.91 -1.04 -18.93
N LYS A 291 26.09 -1.62 -18.77
CA LYS A 291 26.58 -2.71 -19.61
C LYS A 291 27.18 -3.79 -18.72
N LYS A 292 26.88 -5.04 -19.04
CA LYS A 292 27.58 -6.18 -18.46
C LYS A 292 28.82 -6.49 -19.32
N ILE A 293 30.00 -6.49 -18.71
CA ILE A 293 31.27 -6.85 -19.37
C ILE A 293 31.89 -7.96 -18.52
N ASP A 294 31.85 -9.20 -18.99
CA ASP A 294 32.33 -10.38 -18.26
C ASP A 294 31.77 -10.47 -16.82
N ASN A 295 32.65 -10.47 -15.80
CA ASN A 295 32.31 -10.45 -14.37
C ASN A 295 32.09 -9.03 -13.80
N TRP A 296 32.15 -7.99 -14.62
CA TRP A 296 32.06 -6.58 -14.20
C TRP A 296 30.73 -5.95 -14.66
N LYS A 297 30.10 -5.17 -13.77
CA LYS A 297 28.85 -4.44 -14.04
C LYS A 297 29.10 -2.95 -13.91
N PHE A 298 28.94 -2.21 -15.01
CA PHE A 298 29.03 -0.75 -15.03
C PHE A 298 27.63 -0.15 -15.12
N LYS A 299 27.30 0.81 -14.25
CA LYS A 299 26.01 1.50 -14.17
C LYS A 299 26.24 3.02 -14.13
N LEU A 300 25.62 3.74 -15.06
CA LEU A 300 25.48 5.20 -15.01
C LEU A 300 24.05 5.54 -14.57
N TYR A 301 23.94 6.53 -13.69
CA TYR A 301 22.71 7.20 -13.28
C TYR A 301 22.69 8.60 -13.85
#